data_AF-A0A653QQY2-F1
#
_entry.id   AF-A0A653QQY2-F1
#
_cell.length_a   1.000
_cell.length_b   1.000
_cell.length_c   1.000
_cell.angle_alpha   90.00
_cell.angle_beta   90.00
_cell.angle_gamma   90.00
#
_symmetry.space_group_name_H-M   'P 1'
#
loop_
_entity.id
_entity.type
_entity.pdbx_description
1 polymer ?
#
loop_
_entity_poly.entity_id
_entity_poly.type
_entity_poly.pdbx_seq_one_letter_code
_entity_poly.pdbx_strand_id
1 'polypeptide(L)' 'MSEETLLSAARRALRFFRIDEAHGGLTSQDTLIAMDTLALQVEKESEREKRAGTDTFDHAESPSGSRT' A
#
# COMPACT_ATOMS: atom_id res chain seq x y z
N MET A 1 -2.80 -18.69 7.38
CA MET A 1 -2.92 -17.21 7.35
C MET A 1 -1.71 -16.72 6.58
N SER A 2 -1.89 -15.99 5.46
CA SER A 2 -0.75 -15.42 4.75
C SER A 2 -0.01 -14.49 5.71
N GLU A 3 1.32 -14.52 5.71
CA GLU A 3 2.11 -13.64 6.55
C GLU A 3 1.72 -12.19 6.28
N GLU A 4 1.32 -11.50 7.35
CA GLU A 4 1.00 -10.09 7.27
C GLU A 4 2.27 -9.31 6.95
N THR A 5 2.25 -8.55 5.85
CA THR A 5 3.31 -7.60 5.54
C THR A 5 3.08 -6.29 6.28
N LEU A 6 4.14 -5.52 6.56
CA LEU A 6 4.04 -4.19 7.16
C LEU A 6 3.11 -3.26 6.36
N LEU A 7 3.15 -3.34 5.03
CA LEU A 7 2.26 -2.55 4.16
C LEU A 7 0.79 -2.93 4.36
N SER A 8 0.48 -4.23 4.44
CA SER A 8 -0.88 -4.71 4.68
C SER A 8 -1.39 -4.36 6.08
N ALA A 9 -0.50 -4.37 7.09
CA ALA A 9 -0.79 -3.92 8.45
C ALA A 9 -1.10 -2.41 8.49
N ALA A 10 -0.27 -1.59 7.83
CA ALA A 10 -0.41 -0.14 7.77
C ALA A 10 -1.72 0.29 7.09
N ARG A 11 -2.09 -0.36 5.97
CA ARG A 11 -3.40 -0.15 5.31
C ARG A 11 -4.56 -0.43 6.26
N ARG A 12 -4.46 -1.50 7.05
CA ARG A 12 -5.51 -1.87 8.02
C ARG A 12 -5.60 -0.87 9.17
N ALA A 13 -4.47 -0.42 9.70
CA ALA A 13 -4.41 0.59 10.76
C ALA A 13 -5.10 1.89 10.32
N LEU A 14 -4.75 2.42 9.14
CA LEU A 14 -5.38 3.61 8.57
C LEU A 14 -6.89 3.45 8.41
N ARG A 15 -7.35 2.29 7.94
CA ARG A 15 -8.78 2.02 7.76
C ARG A 15 -9.52 2.08 9.09
N PHE A 16 -9.02 1.40 10.12
CA PHE A 16 -9.70 1.40 11.42
C PHE A 16 -9.63 2.75 12.11
N PHE A 17 -8.50 3.44 12.00
CA PHE A 17 -8.36 4.79 12.54
C PHE A 17 -9.36 5.76 11.93
N ARG A 18 -9.50 5.79 10.59
CA ARG A 18 -10.47 6.66 9.91
C ARG A 18 -11.92 6.31 10.24
N ILE A 19 -12.21 5.02 10.46
CA ILE A 19 -13.53 4.59 10.93
C ILE A 19 -13.77 5.19 12.32
N ASP A 20 -12.83 5.05 13.24
CA ASP A 20 -12.97 5.58 14.61
C ASP A 20 -13.11 7.11 14.63
N GLU A 21 -12.28 7.81 13.86
CA GLU A 21 -12.35 9.26 13.69
C GLU A 21 -13.72 9.71 13.17
N ALA A 22 -14.28 9.02 12.16
CA ALA A 22 -15.60 9.34 11.61
C ALA A 22 -16.75 9.15 12.62
N HIS A 23 -16.57 8.33 13.65
CA HIS A 23 -17.53 8.15 14.75
C HIS A 23 -17.32 9.15 15.91
N GLY A 24 -16.42 10.13 15.74
CA GLY A 24 -16.14 11.14 16.75
C GLY A 24 -15.13 10.69 17.80
N GLY A 25 -14.22 9.77 17.44
CA GLY A 25 -13.11 9.36 18.29
C GLY A 25 -12.32 10.57 18.82
N LEU A 26 -12.06 10.61 20.13
CA LEU A 26 -11.31 11.69 20.74
C LEU A 26 -9.81 11.47 20.52
N THR A 27 -9.29 12.04 19.44
CA THR A 27 -7.90 11.85 19.02
C THR A 27 -7.08 13.12 19.19
N SER A 28 -5.83 12.99 19.67
CA SER A 28 -4.92 14.12 19.76
C SER A 28 -4.48 14.60 18.37
N GLN A 29 -4.13 15.89 18.27
CA GLN A 29 -3.63 16.45 17.02
C GLN A 29 -2.35 15.75 16.53
N ASP A 30 -1.46 15.35 17.45
CA ASP A 30 -0.23 14.63 17.11
C ASP A 30 -0.51 13.26 16.48
N THR A 31 -1.54 12.56 16.95
CA THR A 31 -1.95 11.27 16.37
C THR A 31 -2.54 11.47 14.97
N LEU A 32 -3.32 12.53 14.73
CA LEU A 32 -3.81 12.86 13.38
C LEU A 32 -2.64 13.09 12.42
N ILE A 33 -1.65 13.90 12.82
CA ILE A 33 -0.46 14.18 12.01
C ILE A 33 0.32 12.88 11.70
N ALA A 34 0.46 12.00 12.69
CA ALA A 34 1.12 10.72 12.51
C ALA A 34 0.37 9.82 11.52
N MET A 35 -0.96 9.78 11.59
CA MET A 35 -1.79 8.97 10.69
C MET A 35 -1.83 9.52 9.26
N ASP A 36 -1.83 10.84 9.09
CA ASP A 36 -1.69 11.47 7.78
C ASP A 36 -0.33 11.18 7.16
N THR A 37 0.73 11.24 7.97
CA THR A 37 2.09 10.87 7.53
C THR A 37 2.12 9.40 7.10
N LEU A 38 1.52 8.51 7.87
CA LEU A 38 1.40 7.10 7.52
C LEU A 38 0.64 6.90 6.20
N ALA A 39 -0.45 7.64 5.98
CA ALA A 39 -1.24 7.57 4.74
C ALA A 39 -0.39 7.90 3.51
N LEU A 40 0.42 8.96 3.57
CA LEU A 40 1.33 9.32 2.48
C LEU A 40 2.37 8.22 2.19
N GLN A 41 2.90 7.56 3.21
CA GLN A 41 3.87 6.47 3.01
C GLN A 41 3.21 5.22 2.43
N VAL A 42 2.01 4.88 2.90
CA VAL A 42 1.23 3.77 2.36
C VAL A 42 0.88 4.00 0.89
N GLU A 43 0.52 5.22 0.50
CA GLU A 43 0.26 5.56 -0.90
C GLU A 43 1.50 5.34 -1.77
N LYS A 44 2.64 5.93 -1.38
CA LYS A 44 3.92 5.77 -2.09
C LYS A 44 4.33 4.30 -2.24
N GLU A 45 4.21 3.52 -1.17
CA GLU A 45 4.59 2.10 -1.22
C GLU A 45 3.59 1.28 -2.04
N SER A 46 2.30 1.62 -2.00
CA SER A 46 1.29 0.98 -2.85
C SER A 46 1.55 1.24 -4.33
N GLU A 47 2.05 2.42 -4.69
CA GLU A 47 2.48 2.72 -6.06
C GLU A 47 3.70 1.92 -6.47
N ARG A 48 4.67 1.74 -5.57
CA ARG A 48 5.86 0.88 -5.80
C ARG A 48 5.45 -0.58 -6.02
N GLU A 49 4.57 -1.12 -5.17
CA GLU A 49 4.03 -2.48 -5.30
C GLU A 49 3.33 -2.68 -6.65
N LYS A 50 2.52 -1.70 -7.08
CA LYS A 50 1.86 -1.74 -8.40
C LYS A 50 2.87 -1.75 -9.54
N ARG A 51 3.88 -0.87 -9.51
CA ARG A 51 4.92 -0.81 -10.56
C ARG A 51 5.73 -2.11 -10.63
N ALA A 52 6.13 -2.65 -9.48
CA ALA A 52 6.84 -3.94 -9.42
C ALA A 52 5.99 -5.11 -9.95
N GLY A 53 4.67 -5.07 -9.70
CA GLY A 53 3.71 -6.02 -10.27
C GLY A 53 3.52 -5.87 -11.79
N THR A 54 3.64 -4.66 -12.34
CA THR A 54 3.56 -4.42 -13.79
C THR A 54 4.85 -4.88 -14.50
N ASP A 55 6.03 -4.57 -13.94
CA ASP A 55 7.33 -4.94 -14.52
C ASP A 55 7.52 -6.47 -14.64
N THR A 56 6.85 -7.25 -13.79
CA THR A 56 6.90 -8.72 -13.84
C THR A 56 6.03 -9.31 -14.97
N PHE A 57 5.01 -8.59 -15.43
CA PHE A 57 4.17 -9.04 -16.55
C PHE A 57 4.77 -8.65 -17.91
N ASP A 58 5.45 -7.51 -18.02
CA ASP A 58 6.01 -7.02 -19.31
C ASP A 58 7.24 -7.81 -19.78
N HIS A 59 7.92 -8.54 -18.90
CA HIS A 59 9.10 -9.35 -19.27
C HIS A 59 8.79 -10.83 -19.60
N ALA A 60 7.52 -11.26 -19.51
CA ALA A 60 7.14 -12.66 -19.77
C ALA A 60 6.92 -13.00 -21.25
N GLU A 61 6.80 -12.01 -22.14
CA GLU A 61 6.55 -12.24 -23.58
C GLU A 61 7.58 -11.53 -24.47
N SER A 62 8.74 -12.15 -24.65
CA SER A 62 9.49 -11.99 -25.89
C SER A 62 9.82 -13.39 -26.39
N PRO A 63 8.97 -14.00 -27.24
CA PRO A 63 9.33 -15.26 -27.86
C PRO A 63 10.54 -14.99 -28.77
N SER A 64 11.67 -15.55 -28.34
CA SER A 64 12.86 -15.75 -29.16
C SER A 64 12.48 -16.55 -30.41
N GLY A 65 12.03 -15.83 -31.43
CA GLY A 65 11.68 -16.32 -32.74
C GLY A 65 12.79 -16.05 -33.74
N SER A 66 13.97 -16.65 -33.51
CA SER A 66 14.91 -16.89 -34.60
C SER A 66 14.26 -17.88 -35.57
N ARG A 67 13.88 -17.41 -36.76
CA ARG A 67 13.62 -18.26 -37.92
C ARG A 67 14.20 -17.59 -39.17
N THR A 68 15.32 -18.20 -39.60
CA THR A 68 15.74 -18.49 -40.99
C THR A 68 15.47 -17.45 -42.06
#